data_AF-A0A9E3NNG9-F1
#
_entry.id   AF-A0A9E3NNG9-F1
#
_cell.length_a   1.000
_cell.length_b   1.000
_cell.length_c   1.000
_cell.angle_alpha   90.00
_cell.angle_beta   90.00
_cell.angle_gamma   90.00
#
_symmetry.space_group_name_H-M   'P 1'
#
loop_
_entity.id
_entity.type
_entity.pdbx_description
1 polymer ?
#
loop_
_entity_poly.entity_id
_entity_poly.type
_entity_poly.pdbx_seq_one_letter_code
_entity_poly.pdbx_strand_id
1 'polypeptide(L)'
;MKKDLFRYFSLVVFALLLACSAKQEQAETQVADEDAEWPLMDEFHMVMAESFHPFKDSANIAPAIANAAEMAAVAEKWSNAELPSKVNNDEVKADLQTLKTETAAFAELVPGGDEAAIGASLKDLHDLFHKLQDAWYKGGDGHHHGDHKH
;
A
#
# COMPACT_ATOMS: atom_id res chain seq x y z
N MET A 1 61.50 -32.73 40.12
CA MET A 1 61.08 -32.47 38.72
C MET A 1 60.63 -31.02 38.67
N LYS A 2 61.48 -30.06 38.25
CA LYS A 2 61.52 -29.45 36.90
C LYS A 2 60.10 -28.93 36.52
N LYS A 3 59.79 -27.64 36.37
CA LYS A 3 60.61 -26.47 36.02
C LYS A 3 59.94 -25.18 36.52
N ASP A 4 60.74 -24.32 37.14
CA ASP A 4 60.56 -22.87 37.13
C ASP A 4 60.66 -22.36 35.69
N LEU A 5 59.81 -21.42 35.27
CA LEU A 5 60.27 -20.39 34.34
C LEU A 5 59.38 -19.13 34.36
N PHE A 6 59.99 -18.08 34.87
CA PHE A 6 59.88 -16.69 34.41
C PHE A 6 58.59 -15.91 34.68
N ARG A 7 58.60 -15.27 35.87
CA ARG A 7 58.37 -13.83 35.97
C ARG A 7 59.48 -13.07 35.23
N TYR A 8 59.25 -11.78 34.95
CA TYR A 8 59.97 -10.85 34.05
C TYR A 8 59.29 -10.83 32.67
N PHE A 9 58.86 -9.71 32.12
CA PHE A 9 59.44 -8.38 32.22
C PHE A 9 58.43 -7.36 31.65
N SER A 10 58.26 -6.24 32.35
CA SER A 10 58.15 -4.89 31.78
C SER A 10 57.31 -4.65 30.52
N LEU A 11 56.28 -3.82 30.68
CA LEU A 11 56.02 -2.61 29.88
C LEU A 11 56.26 -2.70 28.36
N VAL A 12 55.18 -2.79 27.57
CA VAL A 12 55.04 -1.97 26.35
C VAL A 12 53.59 -1.50 26.24
N VAL A 13 53.41 -0.22 26.55
CA VAL A 13 52.27 0.61 26.18
C VAL A 13 52.20 0.68 24.66
N PHE A 14 51.07 0.32 24.06
CA PHE A 14 50.73 0.74 22.69
C PHE A 14 49.41 1.52 22.74
N ALA A 15 49.55 2.81 23.07
CA ALA A 15 48.58 3.82 22.71
C ALA A 15 48.82 4.18 21.24
N LEU A 16 47.85 3.90 20.37
CA LEU A 16 47.85 4.42 19.00
C LEU A 16 46.52 5.12 18.74
N LEU A 17 46.63 6.44 18.64
CA LEU A 17 45.58 7.39 18.32
C LEU A 17 45.19 7.23 16.84
N LEU A 18 43.91 7.08 16.55
CA LEU A 18 43.31 7.52 15.28
C LEU A 18 42.07 8.35 15.60
N ALA A 19 42.26 9.65 15.48
CA ALA A 19 41.24 10.68 15.56
C ALA A 19 40.41 10.72 14.27
N CYS A 20 39.15 11.15 14.44
CA CYS A 20 38.27 11.74 13.43
C CYS A 20 37.89 10.87 12.22
N SER A 21 36.69 10.31 12.28
CA SER A 21 35.70 10.57 11.23
C SER A 21 34.33 10.58 11.89
N ALA A 22 33.76 11.78 12.01
CA ALA A 22 32.33 11.94 12.18
C ALA A 22 31.66 11.07 11.12
N LYS A 23 30.85 10.11 11.56
CA LYS A 23 29.97 9.35 10.70
C LYS A 23 29.02 10.37 10.07
N GLN A 24 29.38 10.83 8.87
CA GLN A 24 28.44 11.50 7.98
C GLN A 24 27.32 10.50 7.79
N GLU A 25 26.18 10.80 8.41
CA GLU A 25 24.88 10.30 8.01
C GLU A 25 24.71 10.74 6.56
N GLN A 26 25.10 9.86 5.64
CA GLN A 26 24.78 10.04 4.25
C GLN A 26 23.27 9.92 4.18
N ALA A 27 22.61 11.01 3.82
CA ALA A 27 21.24 11.01 3.36
C ALA A 27 21.16 9.93 2.27
N GLU A 28 20.50 8.83 2.62
CA GLU A 28 20.19 7.75 1.72
C GLU A 28 19.24 8.35 0.68
N THR A 29 19.75 8.57 -0.52
CA THR A 29 18.91 8.76 -1.70
C THR A 29 18.05 7.50 -1.79
N GLN A 30 16.78 7.62 -1.39
CA GLN A 30 15.76 6.59 -1.63
C GLN A 30 15.72 6.33 -3.13
N VAL A 31 16.35 5.25 -3.55
CA VAL A 31 15.95 4.52 -4.75
C VAL A 31 14.48 4.16 -4.54
N ALA A 32 13.62 4.56 -5.48
CA ALA A 32 12.23 4.16 -5.49
C ALA A 32 12.19 2.63 -5.44
N ASP A 33 11.66 2.10 -4.34
CA ASP A 33 11.53 0.67 -4.14
C ASP A 33 10.39 0.19 -5.06
N GLU A 34 10.73 -0.48 -6.16
CA GLU A 34 9.77 -1.11 -7.07
C GLU A 34 8.91 -2.16 -6.34
N ASP A 35 9.36 -2.64 -5.18
CA ASP A 35 8.64 -3.58 -4.30
C ASP A 35 7.89 -2.86 -3.15
N ALA A 36 7.75 -1.53 -3.18
CA ALA A 36 6.96 -0.84 -2.17
C ALA A 36 5.52 -1.39 -2.18
N GLU A 37 5.07 -1.88 -1.02
CA GLU A 37 3.70 -2.35 -0.81
C GLU A 37 2.79 -1.21 -0.32
N TRP A 38 1.51 -1.27 -0.66
CA TRP A 38 0.48 -0.44 -0.04
C TRP A 38 -0.61 -1.35 0.53
N PRO A 39 -0.43 -1.90 1.74
CA PRO A 39 -1.22 -3.07 2.19
C PRO A 39 -2.75 -2.89 2.17
N LEU A 40 -3.25 -1.67 2.40
CA LEU A 40 -4.69 -1.38 2.36
C LEU A 40 -5.24 -1.27 0.93
N MET A 41 -4.41 -0.95 -0.05
CA MET A 41 -4.74 -1.08 -1.47
C MET A 41 -4.96 -2.55 -1.82
N ASP A 42 -4.08 -3.43 -1.36
CA ASP A 42 -4.18 -4.88 -1.61
C ASP A 42 -5.39 -5.49 -0.89
N GLU A 43 -5.62 -5.12 0.37
CA GLU A 43 -6.81 -5.55 1.13
C GLU A 43 -8.10 -5.12 0.43
N PHE A 44 -8.17 -3.86 -0.05
CA PHE A 44 -9.32 -3.38 -0.80
C PHE A 44 -9.46 -4.11 -2.15
N HIS A 45 -8.35 -4.32 -2.87
CA HIS A 45 -8.33 -5.02 -4.14
C HIS A 45 -8.90 -6.44 -4.02
N MET A 46 -8.57 -7.18 -2.96
CA MET A 46 -9.12 -8.53 -2.75
C MET A 46 -10.64 -8.53 -2.70
N VAL A 47 -11.23 -7.68 -1.84
CA VAL A 47 -12.70 -7.58 -1.71
C VAL A 47 -13.34 -7.08 -3.00
N MET A 48 -12.71 -6.11 -3.66
CA MET A 48 -13.18 -5.57 -4.94
C MET A 48 -13.16 -6.64 -6.05
N ALA A 49 -12.07 -7.40 -6.20
CA ALA A 49 -11.93 -8.42 -7.22
C ALA A 49 -12.93 -9.58 -7.03
N GLU A 50 -13.12 -10.03 -5.78
CA GLU A 50 -14.12 -11.06 -5.44
C GLU A 50 -15.56 -10.59 -5.72
N SER A 51 -15.81 -9.29 -5.64
CA SER A 51 -17.12 -8.69 -5.93
C SER A 51 -17.34 -8.45 -7.42
N PHE A 52 -16.36 -7.84 -8.09
CA PHE A 52 -16.48 -7.33 -9.45
C PHE A 52 -16.28 -8.40 -10.52
N HIS A 53 -15.33 -9.33 -10.38
CA HIS A 53 -15.08 -10.32 -11.44
C HIS A 53 -16.28 -11.23 -11.73
N PRO A 54 -17.00 -11.77 -10.72
CA PRO A 54 -18.22 -12.54 -10.97
C PRO A 54 -19.30 -11.73 -11.70
N PHE A 55 -19.45 -10.44 -11.36
CA PHE A 55 -20.35 -9.53 -12.05
C PHE A 55 -19.90 -9.29 -13.49
N LYS A 56 -18.63 -8.94 -13.71
CA LYS A 56 -18.05 -8.67 -15.03
C LYS A 56 -18.18 -9.87 -15.97
N ASP A 57 -17.93 -11.07 -15.46
CA ASP A 57 -17.79 -12.26 -16.31
C ASP A 57 -19.13 -12.99 -16.52
N SER A 58 -20.10 -12.81 -15.62
CA SER A 58 -21.36 -13.57 -15.65
C SER A 58 -22.62 -12.82 -15.20
N ALA A 59 -22.53 -11.51 -14.97
CA ALA A 59 -23.57 -10.68 -14.36
C ALA A 59 -24.00 -11.14 -12.94
N ASN A 60 -23.21 -12.01 -12.30
CA ASN A 60 -23.53 -12.51 -10.96
C ASN A 60 -23.19 -11.46 -9.89
N ILE A 61 -24.22 -10.76 -9.40
CA ILE A 61 -24.07 -9.73 -8.34
C ILE A 61 -24.09 -10.31 -6.91
N ALA A 62 -24.33 -11.61 -6.73
CA ALA A 62 -24.46 -12.18 -5.39
C ALA A 62 -23.20 -11.98 -4.50
N PRO A 63 -21.96 -12.12 -5.03
CA PRO A 63 -20.76 -11.82 -4.26
C PRO A 63 -20.66 -10.33 -3.88
N ALA A 64 -20.99 -9.44 -4.80
CA ALA A 64 -20.96 -8.00 -4.55
C ALA A 64 -21.94 -7.59 -3.43
N ILE A 65 -23.13 -8.18 -3.38
CA ILE A 65 -24.08 -7.98 -2.28
C ILE A 65 -23.51 -8.50 -0.95
N ALA A 66 -22.93 -9.71 -0.96
CA ALA A 66 -22.38 -10.33 0.25
C ALA A 66 -21.20 -9.54 0.84
N ASN A 67 -20.39 -8.92 -0.03
CA ASN A 67 -19.16 -8.23 0.34
C ASN A 67 -19.34 -6.72 0.57
N ALA A 68 -20.53 -6.16 0.35
CA ALA A 68 -20.74 -4.70 0.36
C ALA A 68 -20.36 -4.04 1.69
N ALA A 69 -20.71 -4.65 2.82
CA ALA A 69 -20.38 -4.13 4.15
C ALA A 69 -18.87 -4.20 4.44
N GLU A 70 -18.20 -5.27 4.00
CA GLU A 70 -16.75 -5.41 4.14
C GLU A 70 -16.00 -4.41 3.27
N MET A 71 -16.43 -4.23 2.03
CA MET A 71 -15.87 -3.25 1.11
C MET A 71 -15.92 -1.82 1.69
N ALA A 72 -17.06 -1.44 2.30
CA ALA A 72 -17.20 -0.16 2.99
C ALA A 72 -16.27 -0.04 4.21
N ALA A 73 -16.15 -1.09 5.01
CA ALA A 73 -15.27 -1.10 6.18
C ALA A 73 -13.79 -0.96 5.80
N VAL A 74 -13.33 -1.66 4.76
CA VAL A 74 -11.95 -1.57 4.27
C VAL A 74 -11.68 -0.19 3.66
N ALA A 75 -12.61 0.38 2.88
CA ALA A 75 -12.47 1.74 2.35
C ALA A 75 -12.40 2.80 3.46
N GLU A 76 -13.24 2.68 4.49
CA GLU A 76 -13.18 3.57 5.65
C GLU A 76 -11.81 3.47 6.36
N LYS A 77 -11.34 2.25 6.62
CA LYS A 77 -10.01 2.02 7.20
C LYS A 77 -8.91 2.65 6.35
N TRP A 78 -8.96 2.44 5.04
CA TRP A 78 -7.97 2.97 4.10
C TRP A 78 -7.96 4.50 4.05
N SER A 79 -9.13 5.13 4.03
CA SER A 79 -9.27 6.59 4.00
C SER A 79 -8.74 7.32 5.24
N ASN A 80 -8.61 6.61 6.37
CA ASN A 80 -8.13 7.14 7.65
C ASN A 80 -6.67 6.79 7.93
N ALA A 81 -6.03 5.96 7.10
CA ALA A 81 -4.67 5.50 7.31
C ALA A 81 -3.63 6.57 6.93
N GLU A 82 -2.44 6.45 7.51
CA GLU A 82 -1.29 7.22 7.04
C GLU A 82 -0.93 6.80 5.60
N LEU A 83 -0.74 7.78 4.73
CA LEU A 83 -0.43 7.54 3.33
C LEU A 83 1.09 7.46 3.11
N PRO A 84 1.58 6.51 2.29
CA PRO A 84 2.96 6.52 1.85
C PRO A 84 3.32 7.85 1.17
N SER A 85 4.56 8.32 1.38
CA SER A 85 5.00 9.64 0.92
C SER A 85 4.76 9.89 -0.58
N LYS A 86 4.98 8.89 -1.43
CA LYS A 86 4.79 8.95 -2.91
C LYS A 86 3.34 9.24 -3.34
N VAL A 87 2.35 8.96 -2.50
CA VAL A 87 0.92 9.18 -2.78
C VAL A 87 0.24 10.07 -1.73
N ASN A 88 1.00 10.63 -0.79
CA ASN A 88 0.45 11.52 0.24
C ASN A 88 0.24 12.94 -0.29
N ASN A 89 -0.73 13.09 -1.20
CA ASN A 89 -1.14 14.35 -1.80
C ASN A 89 -2.66 14.53 -1.69
N ASP A 90 -3.14 15.74 -1.98
CA ASP A 90 -4.55 16.10 -1.78
C ASP A 90 -5.50 15.36 -2.73
N GLU A 91 -5.04 15.00 -3.94
CA GLU A 91 -5.85 14.25 -4.91
C GLU A 91 -6.11 12.82 -4.41
N VAL A 92 -5.08 12.10 -3.99
CA VAL A 92 -5.22 10.73 -3.46
C VAL A 92 -6.08 10.73 -2.19
N LYS A 93 -5.92 11.73 -1.32
CA LYS A 93 -6.78 11.89 -0.13
C LYS A 93 -8.23 12.09 -0.52
N ALA A 94 -8.51 12.93 -1.51
CA ALA A 94 -9.86 13.17 -1.99
C ALA A 94 -10.47 11.91 -2.63
N ASP A 95 -9.70 11.15 -3.41
CA ASP A 95 -10.13 9.90 -4.02
C ASP A 95 -10.44 8.83 -2.96
N LEU A 96 -9.63 8.72 -1.90
CA LEU A 96 -9.91 7.80 -0.78
C LEU A 96 -11.17 8.19 0.01
N GLN A 97 -11.42 9.49 0.21
CA GLN A 97 -12.66 9.95 0.84
C GLN A 97 -13.89 9.70 -0.05
N THR A 98 -13.72 9.83 -1.37
CA THR A 98 -14.74 9.46 -2.35
C THR A 98 -14.99 7.95 -2.29
N LEU A 99 -13.94 7.13 -2.28
CA LEU A 99 -14.06 5.67 -2.19
C LEU A 99 -14.80 5.25 -0.92
N LYS A 100 -14.46 5.84 0.23
CA LYS A 100 -15.20 5.64 1.48
C LYS A 100 -16.69 5.97 1.33
N THR A 101 -17.00 7.12 0.74
CA THR A 101 -18.40 7.59 0.60
C THR A 101 -19.19 6.69 -0.33
N GLU A 102 -18.63 6.36 -1.49
CA GLU A 102 -19.30 5.56 -2.51
C GLU A 102 -19.46 4.09 -2.08
N THR A 103 -18.50 3.52 -1.34
CA THR A 103 -18.65 2.16 -0.79
C THR A 103 -19.70 2.08 0.31
N ALA A 104 -19.84 3.13 1.14
CA ALA A 104 -20.94 3.24 2.09
C ALA A 104 -22.30 3.35 1.36
N ALA A 105 -22.39 4.18 0.32
CA ALA A 105 -23.59 4.30 -0.50
C ALA A 105 -23.94 2.98 -1.21
N PHE A 106 -22.94 2.23 -1.68
CA PHE A 106 -23.13 0.90 -2.24
C PHE A 106 -23.71 -0.08 -1.21
N ALA A 107 -23.20 -0.08 0.03
CA ALA A 107 -23.74 -0.90 1.11
C ALA A 107 -25.20 -0.54 1.47
N GLU A 108 -25.59 0.72 1.33
CA GLU A 108 -26.98 1.18 1.48
C GLU A 108 -27.87 0.82 0.28
N LEU A 109 -27.29 0.73 -0.93
CA LEU A 109 -27.99 0.38 -2.17
C LEU A 109 -28.36 -1.10 -2.22
N VAL A 110 -27.45 -2.01 -1.86
CA VAL A 110 -27.62 -3.46 -2.09
C VAL A 110 -28.90 -4.10 -1.50
N PRO A 111 -29.50 -3.63 -0.38
CA PRO A 111 -30.73 -4.23 0.14
C PRO A 111 -31.99 -3.97 -0.71
N GLY A 112 -31.97 -2.95 -1.56
CA GLY A 112 -33.16 -2.51 -2.33
C GLY A 112 -32.90 -2.16 -3.80
N GLY A 113 -31.64 -2.13 -4.23
CA GLY A 113 -31.26 -1.89 -5.62
C GLY A 113 -31.60 -3.06 -6.53
N ASP A 114 -31.90 -2.74 -7.79
CA ASP A 114 -31.96 -3.75 -8.85
C ASP A 114 -30.56 -4.08 -9.39
N GLU A 115 -30.45 -5.14 -10.20
CA GLU A 115 -29.18 -5.61 -10.72
C GLU A 115 -28.43 -4.55 -11.54
N ALA A 116 -29.18 -3.69 -12.25
CA ALA A 116 -28.61 -2.64 -13.06
C ALA A 116 -27.97 -1.54 -12.19
N ALA A 117 -28.66 -1.12 -11.13
CA ALA A 117 -28.15 -0.12 -10.18
C ALA A 117 -26.94 -0.65 -9.42
N ILE A 118 -27.00 -1.89 -8.92
CA ILE A 118 -25.89 -2.54 -8.20
C ILE A 118 -24.68 -2.70 -9.13
N GLY A 119 -24.90 -3.19 -10.35
CA GLY A 119 -23.83 -3.36 -11.33
C GLY A 119 -23.17 -2.05 -11.76
N ALA A 120 -23.95 -0.98 -11.93
CA ALA A 120 -23.43 0.35 -12.24
C ALA A 120 -22.55 0.90 -11.11
N SER A 121 -23.07 0.89 -9.87
CA SER A 121 -22.32 1.36 -8.70
C SER A 121 -21.04 0.54 -8.46
N LEU A 122 -21.10 -0.78 -8.63
CA LEU A 122 -19.92 -1.64 -8.50
C LEU A 122 -18.84 -1.33 -9.55
N LYS A 123 -19.25 -1.03 -10.79
CA LYS A 123 -18.32 -0.61 -11.85
C LYS A 123 -17.66 0.73 -11.50
N ASP A 124 -18.42 1.69 -11.01
CA ASP A 124 -17.88 3.00 -10.63
C ASP A 124 -16.87 2.88 -9.49
N LEU A 125 -17.14 2.02 -8.50
CA LEU A 125 -16.19 1.68 -7.44
C LEU A 125 -14.91 1.02 -7.95
N HIS A 126 -15.04 0.08 -8.89
CA HIS A 126 -13.89 -0.56 -9.53
C HIS A 126 -13.02 0.44 -10.29
N ASP A 127 -13.63 1.36 -11.04
CA ASP A 127 -12.90 2.39 -11.78
C ASP A 127 -12.19 3.39 -10.84
N LEU A 128 -12.83 3.77 -9.73
CA LEU A 128 -12.22 4.61 -8.70
C LEU A 128 -11.03 3.91 -8.02
N PHE A 129 -11.14 2.60 -7.78
CA PHE A 129 -10.01 1.80 -7.29
C PHE A 129 -8.84 1.80 -8.27
N HIS A 130 -9.09 1.60 -9.57
CA HIS A 130 -8.02 1.68 -10.58
C HIS A 130 -7.37 3.05 -10.65
N LYS A 131 -8.12 4.13 -10.42
CA LYS A 131 -7.53 5.47 -10.31
C LYS A 131 -6.51 5.56 -9.16
N LEU A 132 -6.84 5.02 -8.00
CA LEU A 132 -5.94 4.99 -6.83
C LEU A 132 -4.71 4.10 -7.07
N GLN A 133 -4.92 2.92 -7.69
CA GLN A 133 -3.86 2.01 -8.08
C GLN A 133 -2.91 2.66 -9.11
N ASP A 134 -3.46 3.39 -10.07
CA ASP A 134 -2.69 4.16 -11.05
C ASP A 134 -1.84 5.23 -10.37
N ALA A 135 -2.39 5.95 -9.38
CA ALA A 135 -1.62 6.93 -8.61
C ALA A 135 -0.46 6.27 -7.85
N TRP A 136 -0.64 5.05 -7.34
CA TRP A 136 0.41 4.26 -6.73
C TRP A 136 1.55 3.94 -7.70
N TYR A 137 1.23 3.38 -8.86
CA TYR A 137 2.27 2.95 -9.81
C TYR A 137 2.92 4.12 -10.56
N LYS A 138 2.15 5.17 -10.90
CA LYS A 138 2.68 6.39 -11.55
C LYS A 138 3.42 7.32 -10.59
N GLY A 139 3.11 7.27 -9.28
CA GLY A 139 3.82 8.02 -8.25
C GLY A 139 5.26 7.54 -8.01
N GLY A 140 5.62 6.36 -8.56
CA GLY A 140 6.98 5.81 -8.52
C GLY A 140 7.83 6.16 -9.75
N ASP A 141 7.23 6.19 -10.94
CA ASP A 141 7.92 6.37 -12.21
C ASP A 141 7.27 7.43 -13.11
N GLY A 142 8.07 8.39 -13.55
CA GLY A 142 7.68 9.35 -14.56
C GLY A 142 7.19 8.66 -15.83
N HIS A 143 5.90 8.84 -16.14
CA HIS A 143 5.26 8.59 -17.43
C HIS A 143 5.60 7.28 -18.14
N HIS A 144 4.84 6.21 -17.87
CA HIS A 144 4.54 5.21 -18.89
C HIS A 144 3.05 4.89 -18.92
N HIS A 145 2.34 5.47 -19.90
CA HIS A 145 1.02 5.02 -20.30
C HIS A 145 1.13 3.63 -20.95
N GLY A 146 0.86 2.59 -20.17
CA GLY A 146 0.54 1.27 -20.69
C GLY A 146 -0.97 1.18 -20.94
N ASP A 147 -1.36 1.15 -22.21
CA ASP A 147 -2.72 0.81 -22.64
C ASP A 147 -3.16 -0.52 -22.01
N HIS A 148 -4.03 -0.48 -21.01
CA HIS A 148 -4.83 -1.65 -20.62
C HIS A 148 -6.02 -1.75 -21.57
N LYS A 149 -5.81 -2.41 -22.72
CA LYS A 149 -6.89 -2.87 -23.58
C LYS A 149 -7.54 -4.11 -22.96
N HIS A 150 -8.84 -3.99 -22.67
CA HIS A 150 -9.76 -5.12 -22.50
C HIS A 150 -10.28 -5.58 -23.86
#